data_AF-A0A2S9FPX1-F1
#
_entry.id   AF-A0A2S9FPX1-F1
#
_cell.length_a   1.000
_cell.length_b   1.000
_cell.length_c   1.000
_cell.angle_alpha   90.00
_cell.angle_beta   90.00
_cell.angle_gamma   90.00
#
_symmetry.space_group_name_H-M   'P 1'
#
loop_
_entity.id
_entity.type
_entity.pdbx_description
1 polymer ?
#
loop_
_entity_poly.entity_id
_entity_poly.type
_entity_poly.pdbx_seq_one_letter_code
_entity_poly.pdbx_strand_id
1 'polypeptide(L)' 'MKLGLQLGYWGAQPPTNHAELVAAAEEAGFDTVFTAEAWGSDAYTPLAWWGRETTRMRLGTSVIQLSARTP' A
#
# COMPACT_ATOMS: atom_id res chain seq x y z
N MET A 1 -4.30 -8.34 18.83
CA MET A 1 -4.74 -8.58 17.44
C MET A 1 -4.24 -7.42 16.58
N LYS A 2 -3.83 -7.65 15.33
CA LYS A 2 -3.33 -6.60 14.41
C LYS A 2 -4.23 -6.51 13.18
N LEU A 3 -4.52 -5.28 12.74
CA LEU A 3 -5.34 -5.01 11.56
C LEU A 3 -4.47 -4.42 10.45
N GLY A 4 -4.75 -4.82 9.21
CA GLY A 4 -4.07 -4.33 8.01
C GLY A 4 -5.06 -3.74 7.01
N LEU A 5 -4.67 -2.64 6.36
CA LEU A 5 -5.45 -1.98 5.32
C LEU A 5 -4.95 -2.48 3.95
N GLN A 6 -5.82 -3.09 3.15
CA GLN A 6 -5.50 -3.49 1.78
C GLN A 6 -6.03 -2.44 0.79
N LEU A 7 -5.12 -1.78 0.07
CA LEU A 7 -5.43 -0.76 -0.93
C LEU A 7 -5.63 -1.34 -2.33
N GLY A 8 -5.23 -2.59 -2.56
CA GLY A 8 -5.32 -3.23 -3.88
C GLY A 8 -4.36 -2.61 -4.89
N TYR A 9 -4.83 -2.45 -6.13
CA TYR A 9 -4.02 -2.02 -7.27
C TYR A 9 -4.06 -0.50 -7.46
N TRP A 10 -2.90 0.07 -7.79
CA TRP A 10 -2.80 1.45 -8.23
C TRP A 10 -2.79 1.48 -9.77
N GLY A 11 -3.94 1.78 -10.36
CA GLY A 11 -4.12 1.83 -11.81
C GLY A 11 -3.50 3.07 -12.47
N ALA A 12 -3.87 3.32 -13.74
CA ALA A 12 -3.30 4.42 -14.52
C ALA A 12 -3.56 5.82 -13.93
N GLN A 13 -4.58 5.97 -13.09
CA GLN A 13 -4.89 7.21 -12.38
C GLN A 13 -4.81 6.97 -10.87
N PRO A 14 -4.34 7.98 -10.11
CA PRO A 14 -4.28 7.87 -8.67
C PRO A 14 -5.70 7.69 -8.09
N PRO A 15 -5.90 6.70 -7.19
CA PRO A 15 -7.15 6.52 -6.49
C PRO A 15 -7.45 7.73 -5.60
N THR A 16 -8.69 8.20 -5.62
CA THR A 16 -9.07 9.49 -5.03
C THR A 16 -9.25 9.45 -3.51
N ASN A 17 -9.45 8.26 -2.93
CA ASN A 17 -9.78 8.07 -1.51
C ASN A 17 -8.64 7.46 -0.69
N HIS A 18 -7.54 7.02 -1.30
CA HIS A 18 -6.49 6.29 -0.58
C HIS A 18 -5.80 7.16 0.48
N ALA A 19 -5.62 8.46 0.23
CA ALA A 19 -5.02 9.36 1.22
C ALA A 19 -5.85 9.42 2.52
N GLU A 20 -7.17 9.59 2.38
CA GLU A 20 -8.09 9.65 3.52
C GLU A 20 -8.18 8.31 4.25
N LEU A 21 -8.20 7.19 3.51
CA LEU A 21 -8.20 5.85 4.10
C LEU A 21 -6.91 5.53 4.87
N VAL A 22 -5.75 5.88 4.32
CA VAL A 22 -4.46 5.64 4.98
C VAL A 22 -4.33 6.47 6.26
N ALA A 23 -4.70 7.75 6.20
CA ALA A 23 -4.71 8.62 7.39
C ALA A 23 -5.66 8.09 8.47
N ALA A 24 -6.91 7.76 8.10
CA ALA A 24 -7.88 7.21 9.02
C ALA A 24 -7.44 5.87 9.63
N ALA A 25 -6.79 5.00 8.84
CA ALA A 25 -6.26 3.73 9.32
C ALA A 25 -5.11 3.94 10.32
N GLU A 26 -4.20 4.88 10.06
CA GLU A 26 -3.11 5.20 10.98
C GLU A 26 -3.60 5.81 12.30
N GLU A 27 -4.65 6.65 12.25
CA GLU A 27 -5.32 7.18 13.44
C GLU A 27 -6.07 6.10 14.22
N ALA A 28 -6.75 5.19 13.52
CA ALA A 28 -7.46 4.06 14.10
C ALA A 28 -6.53 2.95 14.64
N GLY A 29 -5.21 3.07 14.46
CA GLY A 29 -4.22 2.14 15.00
C GLY A 29 -4.05 0.86 14.17
N PHE A 30 -4.28 0.92 12.86
CA PHE A 30 -3.90 -0.16 11.95
C PHE A 30 -2.38 -0.33 11.93
N ASP A 31 -1.94 -1.58 11.84
CA ASP A 31 -0.52 -1.94 11.96
C ASP A 31 0.21 -1.84 10.62
N THR A 32 -0.43 -2.23 9.52
CA THR A 32 0.22 -2.35 8.21
C THR A 32 -0.71 -1.86 7.09
N VAL A 33 -0.15 -1.18 6.08
CA VAL A 33 -0.81 -0.95 4.79
C VAL A 33 -0.24 -1.89 3.73
N PHE A 34 -1.13 -2.44 2.92
CA PHE A 34 -0.81 -3.34 1.83
C PHE A 34 -1.18 -2.75 0.48
N THR A 35 -0.30 -2.96 -0.49
CA THR A 35 -0.52 -2.65 -1.90
C THR A 35 -0.27 -3.93 -2.72
N ALA A 36 -0.96 -4.04 -3.84
CA ALA A 36 -0.91 -5.23 -4.68
C ALA A 36 -0.31 -4.93 -6.05
N GLU A 37 0.37 -5.91 -6.62
CA GLU A 37 0.89 -5.82 -7.97
C GLU A 37 -0.03 -6.52 -8.98
N ALA A 38 -0.22 -5.88 -10.13
CA ALA A 38 -0.91 -6.45 -11.29
C ALA A 38 -0.32 -5.83 -12.57
N TRP A 39 -0.76 -6.32 -13.73
CA TRP A 39 -0.35 -5.72 -15.00
C TRP A 39 -0.70 -4.22 -15.03
N GLY A 40 0.32 -3.35 -15.16
CA GLY A 40 0.16 -1.90 -15.13
C GLY A 40 0.04 -1.26 -13.74
N SER A 41 0.20 -2.02 -12.65
CA SER A 41 0.18 -1.54 -11.27
C SER A 41 1.38 -2.09 -10.51
N ASP A 42 2.27 -1.20 -10.06
CA ASP A 42 3.39 -1.54 -9.17
C ASP A 42 2.94 -1.51 -7.69
N ALA A 43 3.50 -2.40 -6.87
CA ALA A 43 3.25 -2.42 -5.44
C ALA A 43 4.18 -1.47 -4.66
N TYR A 44 5.42 -1.25 -5.11
CA TYR A 44 6.43 -0.54 -4.33
C TYR A 44 6.24 0.97 -4.32
N THR A 45 5.94 1.57 -5.47
CA THR A 45 5.78 3.02 -5.64
C THR A 45 4.65 3.56 -4.78
N PRO A 46 3.45 2.94 -4.75
CA PRO A 46 2.42 3.26 -3.77
C PRO A 46 2.87 3.17 -2.31
N LEU A 47 3.63 2.14 -1.93
CA LEU A 47 4.11 1.99 -0.56
C LEU A 47 5.11 3.08 -0.20
N ALA A 48 6.03 3.44 -1.10
CA ALA A 48 6.94 4.55 -0.89
C ALA A 48 6.17 5.88 -0.75
N TRP A 49 5.13 6.07 -1.56
CA TRP A 49 4.27 7.26 -1.51
C TRP A 49 3.49 7.36 -0.19
N TRP A 50 2.89 6.28 0.29
CA TRP A 50 2.17 6.32 1.58
C TRP A 50 3.13 6.28 2.78
N GLY A 51 4.28 5.65 2.62
CA GLY A 51 5.35 5.62 3.62
C GLY A 51 5.94 6.98 3.95
N ARG A 52 5.89 7.95 3.02
CA ARG A 52 6.30 9.33 3.32
C ARG A 52 5.25 10.13 4.09
N GLU A 53 3.97 9.75 4.01
CA GLU A 53 2.85 10.44 4.67
C GLU A 53 2.52 9.82 6.04
N THR A 54 3.02 8.62 6.32
CA THR A 54 2.76 7.87 7.56
C THR A 54 4.03 7.76 8.40
N THR A 55 3.87 7.60 9.72
CA THR A 55 5.00 7.55 10.67
C THR A 55 5.03 6.29 11.54
N ARG A 56 3.89 5.63 11.70
CA ARG A 56 3.72 4.43 12.54
C ARG A 56 3.35 3.19 11.74
N MET A 57 2.70 3.37 10.59
CA MET A 57 2.27 2.26 9.76
C MET A 57 3.46 1.49 9.19
N ARG A 58 3.37 0.16 9.22
CA ARG A 58 4.28 -0.71 8.47
C ARG A 58 3.83 -0.77 7.01
N LEU A 59 4.79 -1.00 6.12
CA LEU A 59 4.56 -1.12 4.68
C LEU A 59 4.71 -2.57 4.27
N GLY A 60 3.73 -3.11 3.54
CA GLY A 60 3.74 -4.50 3.09
C GLY A 60 3.23 -4.66 1.66
N THR A 61 3.77 -5.63 0.94
CA THR A 61 3.26 -6.00 -0.38
C THR A 61 2.30 -7.19 -0.27
N SER A 62 1.23 -7.21 -1.05
CA SER A 62 0.26 -8.32 -1.06
C SER A 62 -0.34 -8.52 -2.46
N VAL A 63 0.32 -9.22 -3.38
CA VAL A 63 1.69 -9.77 -3.38
C VAL A 63 2.45 -9.18 -4.58
N ILE A 64 3.77 -9.40 -4.67
CA ILE A 64 4.56 -9.03 -5.86
C ILE A 64 4.92 -10.25 -6.70
N GLN A 65 5.09 -10.05 -8.01
CA GLN A 65 5.54 -11.09 -8.94
C GLN A 65 7.07 -11.24 -8.87
N LEU A 66 7.56 -12.34 -8.28
CA LEU A 66 9.00 -12.60 -8.21
C LEU A 66 9.64 -12.77 -9.60
N SER A 67 8.94 -13.42 -10.54
CA SER A 67 9.44 -13.67 -11.91
C SER A 67 9.68 -12.41 -12.75
N ALA A 68 9.10 -11.28 -12.37
CA ALA A 68 9.23 -10.01 -13.07
C ALA A 68 10.50 -9.23 -12.68
N ARG A 69 11.28 -9.73 -11.70
CA ARG A 69 12.46 -9.02 -11.17
C ARG A 69 13.56 -9.99 -10.75
N THR A 70 14.79 -9.50 -10.75
CA THR A 70 15.91 -10.23 -10.11
C THR A 70 15.81 -10.08 -8.59
N PRO A 71 16.06 -11.14 -7.81
CA PRO A 71 16.12 -11.07 -6.34
C PRO A 71 17.20 -10.12 -5.81
#